data_AF-A0A536UDM9-F1
#
_entry.id   AF-A0A536UDM9-F1
#
_cell.length_a   1.000
_cell.length_b   1.000
_cell.length_c   1.000
_cell.angle_alpha   90.00
_cell.angle_beta   90.00
_cell.angle_gamma   90.00
#
_symmetry.space_group_name_H-M   'P 1'
#
loop_
_entity.id
_entity.type
_entity.pdbx_description
1 polymer ?
#
loop_
_entity_poly.entity_id
_entity_poly.type
_entity_poly.pdbx_seq_one_letter_code
_entity_poly.pdbx_strand_id
1 'polypeptide(L)' 'MQQLNDTDYGTPQRASTTEVTLEIDGQSVTVPAGTSLMRAAIESGISVPKLCATDS' A
#
# COMPACT_ATOMS: atom_id res chain seq x y z
N MET A 1 -1.41 24.13 -0.18
CA MET A 1 -1.67 23.67 -1.55
C MET A 1 -1.82 22.16 -1.49
N GLN A 2 -3.04 21.62 -1.58
CA GLN A 2 -3.23 20.17 -1.67
C GLN A 2 -2.91 19.78 -3.11
N GLN A 3 -1.83 19.03 -3.30
CA GLN A 3 -1.46 18.49 -4.58
C GLN A 3 -2.54 17.47 -4.96
N LEU A 4 -3.34 17.73 -5.99
CA LEU A 4 -4.47 16.90 -6.43
C LEU A 4 -4.07 15.48 -6.92
N ASN A 5 -2.80 15.08 -6.74
CA ASN A 5 -2.19 13.94 -7.42
C ASN A 5 -1.36 13.03 -6.51
N ASP A 6 -1.33 13.26 -5.19
CA ASP A 6 -0.65 12.31 -4.29
C ASP A 6 -1.68 11.29 -3.78
N THR A 7 -1.58 10.06 -4.29
CA THR A 7 -2.41 8.95 -3.82
C THR A 7 -1.99 8.62 -2.40
N ASP A 8 -2.86 8.86 -1.43
CA ASP A 8 -2.58 8.44 -0.05
C ASP A 8 -2.64 6.89 0.02
N TYR A 9 -1.51 6.26 0.32
CA TYR A 9 -1.40 4.80 0.45
C TYR A 9 -1.74 4.29 1.85
N GLY A 10 -2.15 5.18 2.76
CA GLY A 10 -2.64 4.91 4.12
C GLY A 10 -1.57 4.55 5.14
N THR A 11 -0.36 4.21 4.70
CA THR A 11 0.80 3.99 5.57
C THR A 11 2.10 4.42 4.87
N PRO A 12 3.15 4.83 5.60
CA PRO A 12 4.44 5.17 5.02
C PRO A 12 5.06 4.01 4.24
N GLN A 13 5.84 4.34 3.21
CA GLN A 13 6.59 3.34 2.46
C GLN A 13 7.64 2.64 3.34
N ARG A 14 7.81 1.33 3.13
CA ARG A 14 8.88 0.54 3.76
C ARG A 14 9.79 0.00 2.68
N ALA A 15 11.09 0.20 2.87
CA ALA A 15 12.11 -0.38 2.02
C ALA A 15 12.67 -1.63 2.70
N SER A 16 12.78 -2.72 1.96
CA SER A 16 13.44 -3.96 2.37
C SER A 16 14.05 -4.63 1.15
N THR A 17 15.15 -5.35 1.34
CA THR A 17 15.76 -6.18 0.29
C THR A 17 15.07 -7.52 0.13
N THR A 18 14.25 -7.91 1.09
CA THR A 18 13.46 -9.14 1.07
C THR A 18 12.09 -8.84 0.49
N GLU A 19 11.72 -9.53 -0.59
CA GLU A 19 10.37 -9.46 -1.16
C GLU A 19 9.48 -10.55 -0.58
N VAL A 20 8.20 -10.23 -0.36
CA VAL A 20 7.17 -11.16 0.07
C VAL A 20 5.99 -11.08 -0.89
N THR A 21 5.46 -12.23 -1.26
CA THR A 21 4.25 -12.33 -2.09
C THR A 21 3.06 -12.65 -1.21
N LEU A 22 2.00 -11.87 -1.34
CA LEU A 22 0.71 -12.06 -0.68
C LEU A 22 -0.43 -12.06 -1.70
N GLU A 23 -1.57 -12.61 -1.31
CA GLU A 23 -2.79 -12.60 -2.10
C GLU A 23 -3.74 -11.54 -1.51
N ILE A 24 -4.17 -10.57 -2.33
CA ILE A 24 -5.13 -9.52 -1.96
C ILE A 24 -6.29 -9.59 -2.96
N ASP A 25 -7.52 -9.86 -2.48
CA ASP A 25 -8.72 -10.00 -3.32
C ASP A 25 -8.53 -10.96 -4.54
N GLY A 26 -7.78 -12.04 -4.34
CA GLY A 26 -7.49 -13.03 -5.40
C GLY A 26 -6.38 -12.64 -6.38
N GLN A 27 -5.68 -11.52 -6.14
CA GLN A 27 -4.53 -11.07 -6.92
C GLN A 27 -3.22 -11.33 -6.16
N SER A 28 -2.24 -11.92 -6.85
CA SER A 28 -0.89 -12.10 -6.31
C SER A 28 -0.10 -10.78 -6.40
N VAL A 29 0.33 -10.30 -5.23
CA VAL A 29 1.01 -9.01 -5.05
C VAL A 29 2.35 -9.25 -4.37
N THR A 30 3.44 -8.72 -4.95
CA THR A 30 4.78 -8.81 -4.37
C THR A 30 5.24 -7.43 -3.90
N VAL A 31 5.63 -7.33 -2.63
CA VAL A 31 6.09 -6.08 -2.00
C VAL A 31 7.27 -6.34 -1.06
N PRO A 32 8.04 -5.31 -0.67
CA PRO A 32 9.08 -5.45 0.34
C PRO A 32 8.51 -5.92 1.68
N ALA A 33 9.23 -6.80 2.37
CA ALA A 33 8.86 -7.26 3.70
C ALA A 33 8.69 -6.08 4.67
N GLY A 34 7.62 -6.12 5.47
CA GLY A 34 7.26 -5.03 6.39
C GLY A 34 6.36 -3.95 5.77
N THR A 35 6.07 -4.03 4.47
CA THR A 35 5.02 -3.21 3.84
C THR A 35 3.66 -3.53 4.44
N SER A 36 2.86 -2.51 4.75
CA SER A 36 1.50 -2.68 5.25
C SER A 36 0.60 -3.25 4.16
N LEU A 37 -0.36 -4.10 4.55
CA LEU A 37 -1.39 -4.62 3.66
C LEU A 37 -2.15 -3.49 2.94
N MET A 38 -2.40 -2.38 3.63
CA MET A 38 -3.10 -1.23 3.03
C MET A 38 -2.33 -0.60 1.87
N ARG A 39 -1.00 -0.43 2.00
CA ARG A 39 -0.16 0.09 0.92
C ARG A 39 -0.05 -0.91 -0.23
N ALA A 40 0.17 -2.20 0.09
CA ALA A 40 0.26 -3.27 -0.92
C ALA A 40 -1.01 -3.39 -1.77
N ALA A 41 -2.20 -3.23 -1.16
CA ALA A 41 -3.47 -3.23 -1.87
C ALA A 41 -3.57 -2.04 -2.85
N ILE A 42 -3.30 -0.82 -2.37
CA ILE A 42 -3.40 0.40 -3.18
C ILE A 42 -2.36 0.42 -4.31
N GLU A 43 -1.13 -0.03 -4.06
CA GLU A 43 -0.08 -0.19 -5.09
C GLU A 43 -0.49 -1.20 -6.17
N SER A 44 -1.33 -2.16 -5.83
CA SER A 44 -1.89 -3.14 -6.77
C SER A 44 -3.18 -2.67 -7.44
N GLY A 45 -3.57 -1.40 -7.23
CA GLY A 45 -4.80 -0.83 -7.78
C GLY A 45 -6.08 -1.20 -7.02
N ILE A 46 -5.96 -1.89 -5.88
CA ILE A 46 -7.08 -2.27 -5.02
C ILE A 46 -7.32 -1.14 -4.01
N SER A 47 -8.39 -0.38 -4.24
CA SER A 47 -8.76 0.74 -3.37
C SER A 47 -9.47 0.24 -2.11
N VAL A 48 -8.80 0.35 -0.97
CA VAL A 48 -9.36 -0.03 0.34
C VAL A 48 -9.91 1.21 1.07
N PRO A 49 -11.19 1.22 1.47
CA PRO A 49 -11.76 2.32 2.25
C PRO A 49 -11.02 2.51 3.58
N LYS A 50 -10.69 3.75 3.93
CA LYS A 50 -9.96 4.08 5.15
C LYS A 50 -10.48 5.35 5.80
N LEU A 51 -10.41 5.38 7.13
CA LEU A 51 -10.79 6.52 7.96
C LEU A 51 -9.68 6.93 8.93
N CYS A 52 -8.93 5.96 9.47
CA CYS A 52 -7.91 6.18 10.50
C CYS A 52 -6.46 6.08 9.99
N ALA A 53 -6.26 5.92 8.67
CA ALA A 53 -4.95 5.62 8.10
C ALA A 53 -4.62 6.63 6.99
N THR A 54 -3.43 7.23 7.09
CA THR A 54 -2.87 8.23 6.17
C THR A 54 -1.37 7.93 6.05
N ASP A 55 -0.76 8.14 4.89
CA ASP A 55 0.68 7.96 4.68
C ASP A 55 1.52 9.22 4.89
N SER A 56 0.86 10.30 5.33
CA SER A 56 1.44 11.61 5.71
C SER A 56 2.11 11.60 7.08
#